data_AF-A0A1Z8VD35-F1
#
_entry.id   AF-A0A1Z8VD35-F1
#
_cell.length_a   1.000
_cell.length_b   1.000
_cell.length_c   1.000
_cell.angle_alpha   90.00
_cell.angle_beta   90.00
_cell.angle_gamma   90.00
#
_symmetry.space_group_name_H-M   'P 1'
#
loop_
_entity.id
_entity.type
_entity.pdbx_description
1 polymer ?
#
loop_
_entity_poly.entity_id
_entity_poly.type
_entity_poly.pdbx_seq_one_letter_code
_entity_poly.pdbx_strand_id
1 'polypeptide(L)'
;MNNLLRPAERARGRDVFSDFDDLMGGWFGSPAVLRREETAKMPAIDVSENEGAYLVKAELPGVARENLDITINDGVLAINAERKEEKKDEKDGRVIRQERYYGKFVRSLRLGSDIDESGIEARYEDGVLNLSLPKTAEVKPRKVDVKIG
;
A
#
# COMPACT_ATOMS: atom_id res chain seq x y z
N MET A 1 17.53 38.48 -5.43
CA MET A 1 18.63 37.53 -5.67
C MET A 1 18.77 36.70 -4.41
N ASN A 2 18.19 35.50 -4.36
CA ASN A 2 18.20 34.67 -3.16
C ASN A 2 19.17 33.49 -3.33
N ASN A 3 20.25 33.52 -2.55
CA ASN A 3 21.09 32.36 -2.23
C ASN A 3 20.22 31.31 -1.50
N LEU A 4 20.13 30.07 -1.98
CA LEU A 4 21.06 28.95 -1.74
C LEU A 4 21.22 28.58 -0.26
N LEU A 5 20.40 27.66 0.26
CA LEU A 5 20.70 26.23 0.43
C LEU A 5 19.61 25.52 1.26
N ARG A 6 19.50 24.20 1.03
CA ARG A 6 18.47 23.26 1.49
C ARG A 6 18.57 22.94 2.98
N PRO A 7 17.46 22.56 3.63
CA PRO A 7 17.51 21.54 4.68
C PRO A 7 16.95 20.21 4.14
N ALA A 8 17.86 19.30 3.83
CA ALA A 8 17.59 17.89 4.00
C ALA A 8 17.56 17.65 5.52
N GLU A 9 16.39 17.80 6.15
CA GLU A 9 16.15 17.45 7.56
C GLU A 9 14.65 17.56 7.90
N ARG A 10 13.88 16.57 7.44
CA ARG A 10 12.69 16.10 8.16
C ARG A 10 12.74 14.58 8.22
N ALA A 11 13.66 14.07 9.04
CA ALA A 11 13.40 12.84 9.74
C ALA A 11 12.34 13.15 10.82
N ARG A 12 11.07 12.90 10.54
CA ARG A 12 10.03 12.76 11.56
C ARG A 12 9.08 11.62 11.16
N GLY A 13 9.12 10.56 11.97
CA GLY A 13 8.07 9.55 12.07
C GLY A 13 8.18 8.39 11.09
N ARG A 14 9.03 7.40 11.42
CA ARG A 14 8.63 6.02 11.13
C ARG A 14 7.40 5.73 11.99
N ASP A 15 6.22 5.74 11.41
CA ASP A 15 5.13 4.91 11.93
C ASP A 15 5.09 3.65 11.07
N VAL A 16 6.13 2.85 11.36
CA VAL A 16 6.43 1.51 10.86
C VAL A 16 5.95 0.47 11.90
N PHE A 17 5.19 0.91 12.91
CA PHE A 17 5.15 0.29 14.24
C PHE A 17 3.99 -0.69 14.51
N SER A 18 2.97 -0.87 13.66
CA SER A 18 1.95 -1.93 13.86
C SER A 18 2.01 -3.08 12.85
N ASP A 19 2.32 -2.80 11.58
CA ASP A 19 2.08 -3.78 10.50
C ASP A 19 3.25 -4.77 10.29
N PHE A 20 4.38 -4.55 10.97
CA PHE A 20 5.45 -5.54 11.10
C PHE A 20 5.20 -6.53 12.25
N ASP A 21 4.31 -6.20 13.21
CA ASP A 21 4.11 -7.01 14.42
C ASP A 21 3.23 -8.24 14.15
N ASP A 22 2.25 -8.16 13.23
CA ASP A 22 1.35 -9.28 12.88
C ASP A 22 1.73 -10.07 11.61
N LEU A 23 2.56 -9.52 10.71
CA LEU A 23 3.03 -10.26 9.52
C LEU A 23 3.99 -11.42 9.88
N MET A 24 4.61 -11.35 11.05
CA MET A 24 5.45 -12.42 11.64
C MET A 24 4.64 -13.51 12.37
N GLY A 25 3.32 -13.37 12.54
CA GLY A 25 2.57 -14.08 13.58
C GLY A 25 1.91 -15.43 13.25
N GLY A 26 1.44 -15.72 12.01
CA GLY A 26 0.59 -16.92 11.91
C GLY A 26 -0.04 -17.39 10.60
N TRP A 27 0.37 -16.92 9.42
CA TRP A 27 -0.31 -17.28 8.18
C TRP A 27 0.61 -17.88 7.12
N PHE A 28 1.20 -19.04 7.40
CA PHE A 28 1.35 -20.20 6.48
C PHE A 28 2.16 -21.27 7.22
N GLY A 29 1.49 -22.01 8.12
CA GLY A 29 2.10 -23.13 8.83
C GLY A 29 2.50 -24.28 7.90
N SER A 30 3.81 -24.47 7.70
CA SER A 30 4.53 -25.76 7.65
C SER A 30 6.00 -25.56 7.23
N PRO A 31 6.93 -26.46 7.65
CA PRO A 31 8.33 -26.11 7.87
C PRO A 31 9.23 -26.36 6.66
N ALA A 32 10.35 -25.62 6.66
CA ALA A 32 11.55 -25.81 5.85
C ALA A 32 11.40 -25.60 4.33
N VAL A 33 12.06 -24.57 3.80
CA VAL A 33 13.20 -24.66 2.86
C VAL A 33 13.40 -23.24 2.27
N LEU A 34 14.56 -22.65 2.59
CA LEU A 34 15.27 -21.58 1.86
C LEU A 34 14.42 -20.59 1.04
N ARG A 35 14.33 -19.32 1.46
CA ARG A 35 13.97 -18.28 0.50
C ARG A 35 14.68 -16.96 0.78
N ARG A 36 15.63 -16.68 -0.13
CA ARG A 36 16.10 -15.36 -0.56
C ARG A 36 15.17 -14.25 -0.07
N GLU A 37 15.66 -13.35 0.77
CA GLU A 37 15.00 -12.08 1.08
C GLU A 37 14.78 -11.35 -0.25
N GLU A 38 13.62 -11.54 -0.87
CA GLU A 38 13.15 -10.66 -1.94
C GLU A 38 12.72 -9.37 -1.27
N THR A 39 13.62 -8.37 -1.29
CA THR A 39 13.31 -7.02 -0.85
C THR A 39 12.18 -6.48 -1.72
N ALA A 40 10.93 -6.52 -1.25
CA ALA A 40 9.81 -5.90 -1.92
C ALA A 40 9.98 -4.38 -1.98
N LYS A 41 9.53 -3.74 -3.07
CA LYS A 41 9.52 -2.28 -3.19
C LYS A 41 8.21 -1.69 -2.69
N MET A 42 8.25 -0.44 -2.27
CA MET A 42 7.03 0.31 -1.98
C MET A 42 6.57 1.04 -3.25
N PRO A 43 5.33 0.85 -3.71
CA PRO A 43 4.75 1.70 -4.74
C PRO A 43 4.59 3.13 -4.23
N ALA A 44 4.72 4.11 -5.13
CA ALA A 44 4.32 5.49 -4.85
C ALA A 44 2.80 5.54 -4.71
N ILE A 45 2.31 6.28 -3.71
CA ILE A 45 0.86 6.45 -3.50
C ILE A 45 0.53 7.89 -3.16
N ASP A 46 -0.68 8.29 -3.54
CA ASP A 46 -1.37 9.46 -3.03
C ASP A 46 -2.59 9.00 -2.23
N VAL A 47 -2.83 9.67 -1.08
CA VAL A 47 -4.00 9.43 -0.23
C VAL A 47 -4.67 10.77 0.01
N SER A 48 -5.98 10.83 -0.22
CA SER A 48 -6.80 11.98 0.10
C SER A 48 -8.08 11.55 0.79
N GLU A 49 -8.69 12.47 1.52
CA GLU A 49 -9.87 12.24 2.32
C GLU A 49 -10.86 13.36 2.05
N ASN A 50 -12.14 13.00 1.95
CA ASN A 50 -13.24 13.95 1.99
C ASN A 50 -14.27 13.51 3.04
N GLU A 51 -15.40 14.21 3.12
CA GLU A 51 -16.46 13.91 4.11
C GLU A 51 -17.00 12.49 3.99
N GLY A 52 -17.01 11.91 2.79
CA GLY A 52 -17.67 10.63 2.51
C GLY A 52 -16.74 9.46 2.19
N ALA A 53 -15.44 9.67 1.94
CA ALA A 53 -14.54 8.60 1.52
C ALA A 53 -13.05 8.90 1.73
N TYR A 54 -12.27 7.84 1.85
CA TYR A 54 -10.83 7.84 1.56
C TYR A 54 -10.60 7.48 0.08
N LEU A 55 -9.70 8.20 -0.58
CA LEU A 55 -9.32 7.97 -1.98
C LEU A 55 -7.82 7.67 -2.03
N VAL A 56 -7.46 6.50 -2.54
CA VAL A 56 -6.07 6.03 -2.63
C VAL A 56 -5.70 5.80 -4.09
N LYS A 57 -4.56 6.34 -4.52
CA LYS A 57 -3.97 6.07 -5.83
C LYS A 57 -2.60 5.43 -5.65
N ALA A 58 -2.32 4.33 -6.31
CA ALA A 58 -1.03 3.65 -6.24
C ALA A 58 -0.46 3.37 -7.63
N GLU A 59 0.79 3.78 -7.87
CA GLU A 59 1.49 3.53 -9.13
C GLU A 59 2.07 2.11 -9.15
N LEU A 60 1.57 1.27 -10.07
CA LEU A 60 1.96 -0.12 -10.26
C LEU A 60 2.18 -0.47 -11.75
N PRO A 61 2.94 0.32 -12.52
CA PRO A 61 3.01 0.16 -13.97
C PRO A 61 3.60 -1.19 -14.39
N GLY A 62 2.89 -1.87 -15.30
CA GLY A 62 3.28 -3.17 -15.84
C GLY A 62 3.00 -4.35 -14.91
N VAL A 63 2.25 -4.15 -13.81
CA VAL A 63 1.65 -5.25 -13.05
C VAL A 63 0.36 -5.68 -13.75
N ALA A 64 0.22 -6.98 -13.99
CA ALA A 64 -1.02 -7.55 -14.53
C ALA A 64 -2.09 -7.62 -13.42
N ARG A 65 -3.37 -7.48 -13.77
CA ARG A 65 -4.48 -7.39 -12.81
C ARG A 65 -4.54 -8.60 -11.88
N GLU A 66 -4.29 -9.79 -12.41
CA GLU A 66 -4.26 -11.05 -11.66
C GLU A 66 -3.10 -11.16 -10.66
N ASN A 67 -2.11 -10.27 -10.75
CA ASN A 67 -1.01 -10.17 -9.79
C ASN A 67 -1.18 -8.96 -8.84
N LEU A 68 -2.41 -8.42 -8.72
CA LEU A 68 -2.79 -7.42 -7.71
C LEU A 68 -3.65 -8.10 -6.65
N ASP A 69 -3.25 -7.96 -5.40
CA ASP A 69 -3.97 -8.43 -4.22
C ASP A 69 -4.13 -7.25 -3.24
N ILE A 70 -5.38 -6.84 -3.04
CA ILE A 70 -5.74 -5.65 -2.25
C ILE A 70 -6.70 -6.09 -1.15
N THR A 71 -6.35 -5.80 0.10
CA THR A 71 -7.18 -6.15 1.25
C THR A 71 -7.37 -4.94 2.15
N ILE A 72 -8.54 -4.89 2.79
CA ILE A 72 -8.82 -3.99 3.91
C ILE A 72 -9.17 -4.88 5.09
N ASN A 73 -8.63 -4.57 6.27
CA ASN A 73 -8.99 -5.25 7.51
C ASN A 73 -8.76 -4.29 8.68
N ASP A 74 -9.76 -4.08 9.53
CA ASP A 74 -9.66 -3.22 10.73
C ASP A 74 -9.05 -1.83 10.44
N GLY A 75 -9.47 -1.22 9.32
CA GLY A 75 -8.98 0.07 8.84
C GLY A 75 -7.58 0.04 8.23
N VAL A 76 -6.94 -1.12 8.06
CA VAL A 76 -5.64 -1.26 7.42
C VAL A 76 -5.81 -1.69 5.97
N LEU A 77 -5.39 -0.84 5.03
CA LEU A 77 -5.34 -1.15 3.60
C LEU A 77 -3.96 -1.74 3.27
N ALA A 78 -3.95 -2.96 2.75
CA ALA A 78 -2.76 -3.61 2.23
C ALA A 78 -2.83 -3.77 0.70
N ILE A 79 -1.72 -3.43 0.05
CA ILE A 79 -1.52 -3.50 -1.41
C ILE A 79 -0.33 -4.43 -1.66
N ASN A 80 -0.61 -5.62 -2.18
CA ASN A 80 0.38 -6.58 -2.64
C ASN A 80 0.31 -6.68 -4.15
N ALA A 81 1.46 -6.58 -4.81
CA ALA A 81 1.53 -6.62 -6.26
C ALA A 81 2.82 -7.27 -6.76
N GLU A 82 2.80 -7.92 -7.92
CA GLU A 82 4.01 -8.49 -8.52
C GLU A 82 4.15 -8.11 -9.99
N ARG A 83 5.27 -7.47 -10.32
CA ARG A 83 5.66 -7.24 -11.71
C ARG A 83 6.61 -8.35 -12.16
N LYS A 84 6.09 -9.27 -12.97
CA LYS A 84 6.88 -10.39 -13.49
C LYS A 84 7.85 -9.93 -14.57
N GLU A 85 9.05 -10.50 -14.55
CA GLU A 85 10.03 -10.33 -15.61
C GLU A 85 9.65 -11.21 -16.80
N GLU A 86 9.60 -10.63 -18.00
CA GLU A 86 9.46 -11.41 -19.22
C GLU A 86 10.77 -12.16 -19.46
N LYS A 87 10.72 -13.49 -19.50
CA LYS A 87 11.85 -14.30 -19.93
C LYS A 87 12.12 -13.99 -21.40
N LYS A 88 13.23 -13.32 -21.67
CA LYS A 88 13.67 -13.07 -23.04
C LYS A 88 14.39 -14.31 -23.56
N ASP A 89 13.94 -14.84 -24.69
CA ASP A 89 14.72 -15.81 -25.44
C ASP A 89 15.98 -15.11 -25.96
N GLU A 90 17.15 -15.74 -25.81
CA GLU A 90 18.44 -15.17 -26.24
C GLU A 90 18.49 -14.85 -27.76
N LYS A 91 17.51 -15.37 -28.53
CA LYS A 91 17.33 -15.11 -29.96
C LYS A 91 16.78 -13.71 -30.26
N ASP A 92 16.10 -13.05 -29.32
CA ASP A 92 15.48 -11.72 -29.51
C ASP A 92 16.45 -10.55 -29.22
N GLY A 93 17.73 -10.87 -28.99
CA GLY A 93 18.78 -9.89 -28.80
C GLY A 93 19.18 -9.68 -27.33
N ARG A 94 20.32 -9.02 -27.14
CA ARG A 94 20.94 -8.83 -25.83
C ARG A 94 20.39 -7.60 -25.11
N VAL A 95 20.01 -7.74 -23.84
CA VAL A 95 19.71 -6.61 -22.96
C VAL A 95 20.99 -5.80 -22.71
N ILE A 96 20.99 -4.53 -23.12
CA ILE A 96 22.13 -3.61 -22.91
C ILE A 96 22.02 -2.84 -21.58
N ARG A 97 20.79 -2.66 -21.06
CA ARG A 97 20.49 -1.96 -19.81
C ARG A 97 19.11 -2.35 -19.30
N GLN A 98 18.98 -2.52 -17.98
CA GLN A 98 17.72 -2.78 -17.30
C GLN A 98 17.62 -1.92 -16.04
N GLU A 99 16.74 -0.93 -16.08
CA GLU A 99 16.50 0.01 -14.96
C GLU A 99 15.11 -0.18 -14.34
N ARG A 100 14.20 -0.81 -15.09
CA ARG A 100 12.89 -1.21 -14.60
C ARG A 100 13.04 -2.25 -13.50
N TYR A 101 12.30 -2.07 -12.42
CA TYR A 101 12.18 -3.05 -11.36
C TYR A 101 11.18 -4.16 -11.76
N TYR A 102 11.53 -5.40 -11.41
CA TYR A 102 10.66 -6.57 -11.47
C TYR A 102 10.71 -7.26 -10.11
N GLY A 103 9.60 -7.84 -9.70
CA GLY A 103 9.42 -8.42 -8.37
C GLY A 103 8.24 -7.79 -7.64
N LYS A 104 8.23 -7.97 -6.32
CA LYS A 104 7.10 -7.63 -5.47
C LYS A 104 7.06 -6.16 -5.10
N PHE A 105 5.85 -5.64 -5.03
CA PHE A 105 5.48 -4.37 -4.44
C PHE A 105 4.58 -4.64 -3.23
N VAL A 106 4.91 -4.05 -2.09
CA VAL A 106 4.13 -4.20 -0.85
C VAL A 106 3.98 -2.85 -0.19
N ARG A 107 2.75 -2.51 0.20
CA ARG A 107 2.46 -1.33 1.02
C ARG A 107 1.24 -1.58 1.90
N SER A 108 1.36 -1.21 3.17
CA SER A 108 0.23 -1.14 4.09
C SER A 108 0.09 0.28 4.61
N LEU A 109 -1.14 0.70 4.83
CA LEU A 109 -1.46 1.98 5.44
C LEU A 109 -2.69 1.84 6.33
N ARG A 110 -2.59 2.38 7.55
CA ARG A 110 -3.74 2.52 8.45
C ARG A 110 -4.54 3.75 8.03
N LEU A 111 -5.80 3.51 7.70
CA LEU A 111 -6.86 4.49 7.51
C LEU A 111 -7.72 4.53 8.80
N GLY A 112 -8.81 5.29 8.77
CA GLY A 112 -9.81 5.22 9.84
C GLY A 112 -10.52 3.86 9.88
N SER A 113 -11.08 3.53 11.04
CA SER A 113 -11.94 2.35 11.21
C SER A 113 -13.35 2.56 10.67
N ASP A 114 -13.65 3.76 10.19
CA ASP A 114 -14.95 4.21 9.73
C ASP A 114 -15.19 3.85 8.26
N ILE A 115 -14.70 2.71 7.75
CA ILE A 115 -14.84 2.33 6.33
C ILE A 115 -16.04 1.39 6.14
N ASP A 116 -16.91 1.71 5.18
CA ASP A 116 -17.93 0.78 4.68
C ASP A 116 -17.29 -0.18 3.67
N GLU A 117 -16.83 -1.34 4.16
CA GLU A 117 -16.16 -2.35 3.34
C GLU A 117 -17.04 -2.88 2.19
N SER A 118 -18.38 -2.81 2.33
CA SER A 118 -19.31 -3.28 1.30
C SER A 118 -19.38 -2.34 0.09
N GLY A 119 -18.97 -1.08 0.26
CA GLY A 119 -19.00 -0.04 -0.77
C GLY A 119 -17.65 0.24 -1.43
N ILE A 120 -16.61 -0.54 -1.13
CA ILE A 120 -15.27 -0.30 -1.68
C ILE A 120 -15.27 -0.53 -3.19
N GLU A 121 -14.77 0.46 -3.92
CA GLU A 121 -14.53 0.35 -5.36
C GLU A 121 -13.04 0.37 -5.68
N ALA A 122 -12.62 -0.47 -6.61
CA ALA A 122 -11.27 -0.50 -7.14
C ALA A 122 -11.30 -0.43 -8.68
N ARG A 123 -10.50 0.48 -9.25
CA ARG A 123 -10.26 0.60 -10.69
C ARG A 123 -8.76 0.59 -10.96
N TYR A 124 -8.33 -0.16 -11.97
CA TYR A 124 -6.93 -0.22 -12.38
C TYR A 124 -6.83 0.13 -13.86
N GLU A 125 -6.25 1.28 -14.14
CA GLU A 125 -6.15 1.85 -15.49
C GLU A 125 -4.79 2.53 -15.64
N ASP A 126 -4.17 2.40 -16.82
CA ASP A 126 -2.90 3.04 -17.16
C ASP A 126 -1.75 2.82 -16.16
N GLY A 127 -1.76 1.68 -15.46
CA GLY A 127 -0.75 1.34 -14.46
C GLY A 127 -0.98 1.99 -13.09
N VAL A 128 -2.14 2.60 -12.84
CA VAL A 128 -2.52 3.23 -11.57
C VAL A 128 -3.73 2.53 -10.97
N LEU A 129 -3.58 2.05 -9.74
CA LEU A 129 -4.67 1.53 -8.93
C LEU A 129 -5.38 2.69 -8.23
N ASN A 130 -6.66 2.87 -8.49
CA ASN A 130 -7.53 3.85 -7.86
C ASN A 130 -8.52 3.13 -6.95
N LEU A 131 -8.49 3.44 -5.66
CA LEU A 131 -9.40 2.92 -4.65
C LEU A 131 -10.29 4.04 -4.11
N SER A 132 -11.58 3.76 -3.97
CA SER A 132 -12.53 4.59 -3.24
C SER A 132 -13.06 3.76 -2.09
N LEU A 133 -12.81 4.21 -0.87
CA LEU A 133 -13.22 3.56 0.38
C LEU A 133 -14.23 4.46 1.08
N PRO A 134 -15.54 4.26 0.86
CA PRO A 134 -16.56 5.07 1.48
C PRO A 134 -16.48 4.97 3.00
N LYS A 135 -16.78 6.08 3.66
CA LYS A 135 -16.91 6.09 5.11
C LYS A 135 -18.29 5.59 5.51
N THR A 136 -18.35 4.85 6.60
CA THR A 136 -19.62 4.56 7.28
C THR A 136 -20.27 5.89 7.67
N ALA A 137 -21.59 5.95 7.60
CA ALA A 137 -22.34 7.07 8.14
C ALA A 137 -22.21 7.06 9.67
N GLU A 138 -21.14 7.63 10.23
CA GLU A 138 -20.88 7.52 11.65
C GLU A 138 -21.95 8.20 12.51
N VAL A 139 -22.30 7.51 13.60
CA VAL A 139 -23.09 8.00 14.72
C VAL A 139 -22.38 9.21 15.33
N LYS A 140 -23.07 10.35 15.36
CA LYS A 140 -22.59 11.61 15.96
C LYS A 140 -21.87 11.35 17.29
N PRO A 141 -20.73 12.03 17.55
CA PRO A 141 -19.97 11.84 18.78
C PRO A 141 -20.89 11.97 19.99
N ARG A 142 -20.94 10.93 20.83
CA ARG A 142 -21.71 10.96 22.06
C ARG A 142 -20.94 11.76 23.10
N LYS A 143 -21.55 12.84 23.57
CA LYS A 143 -21.04 13.57 24.73
C LYS A 143 -21.10 12.64 25.95
N VAL A 144 -19.98 12.44 26.61
CA VAL A 144 -19.90 11.69 27.87
C VAL A 144 -19.90 12.69 29.01
N ASP A 145 -20.92 12.66 29.86
CA ASP A 145 -20.95 13.47 31.07
C ASP A 145 -20.13 12.79 32.17
N VAL A 146 -19.14 13.50 32.71
CA VAL A 146 -18.31 13.03 33.82
C VAL A 146 -19.00 13.35 35.14
N LYS A 147 -19.32 12.32 35.93
CA LYS A 147 -19.83 12.49 37.29
C LYS A 147 -18.65 12.52 38.27
N ILE A 148 -18.61 13.55 39.12
CA ILE A 148 -17.71 13.62 40.28
C ILE A 148 -18.46 13.03 41.47
N GLY A 149 -17.81 12.12 42.20
CA GLY A 149 -18.28 11.54 43.46
C GLY A 149 -17.36 11.91 44.61
#